data_AF-A0A179BNK8-F1
#
_entry.id   AF-A0A179BNK8-F1
#
_cell.length_a   1.000
_cell.length_b   1.000
_cell.length_c   1.000
_cell.angle_alpha   90.00
_cell.angle_beta   90.00
_cell.angle_gamma   90.00
#
_symmetry.space_group_name_H-M   'P 1'
#
loop_
_entity.id
_entity.type
_entity.pdbx_description
1 polymer ?
#
loop_
_entity_poly.entity_id
_entity_poly.type
_entity_poly.pdbx_seq_one_letter_code
_entity_poly.pdbx_strand_id
1 'polypeptide(L)'
;MSRLAELKASTTLSDVAHLLGYKPKAVSYILYMLPTDQKYTTFEISKRNGGQRTINAPVEKLKVLQRRLADLLQDCLDEINNAKGLKDRTAHGFKRKLSIITNARQHRHRRWVFNVDLENFFPSINFGRIRGFFIKRMLKKSVV
;
A
#
# COMPACT_ATOMS: atom_id res chain seq x y z
N MET A 1 11.62 8.41 17.53
CA MET A 1 11.03 9.60 16.87
C MET A 1 9.66 9.18 16.33
N SER A 2 8.90 10.04 15.65
CA SER A 2 7.67 9.60 14.97
C SER A 2 8.03 8.74 13.75
N ARG A 3 7.22 7.75 13.38
CA ARG A 3 7.47 6.89 12.22
C ARG A 3 7.50 7.70 10.93
N LEU A 4 6.64 8.72 10.83
CA LEU A 4 6.62 9.63 9.70
C LEU A 4 7.92 10.43 9.57
N ALA A 5 8.45 10.91 10.70
CA ALA A 5 9.71 11.67 10.70
C ALA A 5 10.89 10.77 10.27
N GLU A 6 10.96 9.56 10.80
CA GLU A 6 11.97 8.56 10.43
C GLU A 6 11.91 8.19 8.95
N LEU A 7 10.70 7.95 8.41
CA LEU A 7 10.51 7.64 6.99
C LEU A 7 10.89 8.83 6.09
N LYS A 8 10.57 10.07 6.49
CA LYS A 8 10.96 11.27 5.74
C LYS A 8 12.46 11.56 5.76
N ALA A 9 13.14 11.15 6.83
CA ALA A 9 14.58 11.31 6.98
C ALA A 9 15.39 10.24 6.23
N SER A 10 14.74 9.13 5.85
CA SER A 10 15.37 8.03 5.12
C SER A 10 15.75 8.46 3.71
N THR A 11 17.03 8.35 3.36
CA THR A 11 17.55 8.69 2.02
C THR A 11 18.16 7.48 1.32
N THR A 12 18.44 6.40 2.06
CA THR A 12 19.05 5.20 1.55
C THR A 12 18.16 3.97 1.71
N LEU A 13 18.45 2.92 0.95
CA LEU A 13 17.82 1.61 1.14
C LEU A 13 18.10 1.03 2.52
N SER A 14 19.28 1.34 3.10
CA SER A 14 19.64 0.91 4.44
C SER A 14 18.69 1.49 5.48
N ASP A 15 18.40 2.78 5.42
CA ASP A 15 17.49 3.45 6.36
C ASP A 15 16.11 2.80 6.33
N VAL A 16 15.55 2.64 5.12
CA VAL A 16 14.24 2.00 4.93
C VAL A 16 14.26 0.55 5.41
N ALA A 17 15.32 -0.21 5.14
CA ALA A 17 15.43 -1.59 5.61
C ALA A 17 15.38 -1.68 7.14
N HIS A 18 16.10 -0.80 7.85
CA HIS A 18 16.06 -0.75 9.31
C HIS A 18 14.67 -0.37 9.84
N LEU A 19 13.97 0.58 9.21
CA LEU A 19 12.59 0.92 9.58
C LEU A 19 11.63 -0.26 9.42
N LEU A 20 11.86 -1.08 8.40
CA LEU A 20 11.09 -2.30 8.15
C LEU A 20 11.57 -3.49 9.01
N GLY A 21 12.56 -3.31 9.88
CA GLY A 21 13.11 -4.37 10.73
C GLY A 21 13.84 -5.46 9.95
N TYR A 22 14.50 -5.09 8.85
CA TYR A 22 15.29 -5.97 8.00
C TYR A 22 16.76 -5.57 7.99
N LYS A 23 17.63 -6.56 7.76
CA LYS A 23 19.02 -6.28 7.34
C LYS A 23 18.99 -5.68 5.92
N PRO A 24 19.78 -4.62 5.61
CA PRO A 24 19.82 -4.03 4.28
C PRO A 24 20.09 -5.05 3.16
N LYS A 25 20.98 -6.01 3.41
CA LYS A 25 21.27 -7.12 2.47
C LYS A 25 20.04 -7.96 2.12
N ALA A 26 19.13 -8.18 3.07
CA ALA A 26 17.91 -8.95 2.84
C ALA A 26 16.93 -8.19 1.93
N VAL A 27 16.75 -6.88 2.17
CA VAL A 27 15.91 -6.04 1.31
C VAL A 27 16.52 -5.93 -0.10
N SER A 28 17.82 -5.66 -0.19
CA SER A 28 18.54 -5.61 -1.47
C SER A 28 18.40 -6.91 -2.26
N TYR A 29 18.52 -8.07 -1.59
CA TYR A 29 18.30 -9.36 -2.22
C TYR A 29 16.87 -9.50 -2.77
N ILE A 30 15.85 -9.19 -1.97
CA ILE A 30 14.44 -9.30 -2.39
C ILE A 30 14.13 -8.36 -3.58
N LEU A 31 14.71 -7.15 -3.59
CA LEU A 31 14.43 -6.15 -4.62
C LEU A 31 15.20 -6.41 -5.92
N TYR A 32 16.49 -6.73 -5.84
CA TYR A 32 17.40 -6.72 -6.99
C TYR A 32 17.95 -8.08 -7.40
N MET A 33 18.13 -9.02 -6.46
CA MET A 33 18.76 -10.31 -6.76
C MET A 33 17.76 -11.42 -7.01
N LEU A 34 16.60 -11.38 -6.34
CA LEU A 34 15.51 -12.32 -6.59
C LEU A 34 14.95 -12.05 -8.01
N PRO A 35 14.97 -13.04 -8.92
CA PRO A 35 14.42 -12.87 -10.26
C PRO A 35 12.95 -12.47 -10.24
N THR A 36 12.52 -11.63 -11.19
CA THR A 36 11.18 -11.04 -11.20
C THR A 36 10.08 -12.10 -11.34
N ASP A 37 10.30 -13.12 -12.14
CA ASP A 37 9.44 -14.29 -12.32
C ASP A 37 9.33 -15.16 -11.06
N GLN A 38 10.32 -15.08 -10.15
CA GLN A 38 10.31 -15.79 -8.87
C GLN A 38 9.74 -14.97 -7.70
N LYS A 39 9.39 -13.69 -7.92
CA LYS A 39 8.79 -12.83 -6.88
C LYS A 39 7.32 -13.14 -6.63
N TYR A 40 6.64 -13.75 -7.61
CA TYR A 40 5.22 -14.02 -7.56
C TYR A 40 4.92 -15.44 -8.03
N THR A 41 3.89 -16.03 -7.45
CA THR A 41 3.25 -17.24 -7.96
C THR A 41 1.96 -16.84 -8.66
N THR A 42 1.81 -17.26 -9.91
CA THR A 42 0.63 -16.98 -10.72
C THR A 42 -0.31 -18.16 -10.72
N PHE A 43 -1.59 -17.91 -10.45
CA PHE A 43 -2.65 -18.91 -10.53
C PHE A 43 -3.97 -18.25 -10.93
N GLU A 44 -4.94 -19.04 -11.40
CA GLU A 44 -6.24 -18.52 -11.81
C GLU A 44 -7.32 -18.87 -10.78
N ILE A 45 -8.27 -17.95 -10.58
CA ILE A 45 -9.48 -18.18 -9.81
C ILE A 45 -10.71 -17.80 -10.63
N SER A 46 -11.81 -18.52 -10.46
CA SER A 46 -13.06 -18.22 -11.15
C SER A 46 -13.65 -16.88 -10.65
N LYS A 47 -14.08 -16.03 -11.59
CA LYS A 47 -14.87 -14.84 -11.24
C LYS A 47 -16.30 -15.25 -10.88
N ARG A 48 -16.94 -14.48 -9.99
CA ARG A 48 -18.35 -14.68 -9.61
C ARG A 48 -19.31 -14.61 -10.80
N ASN A 49 -18.98 -13.81 -11.81
CA ASN A 49 -19.83 -13.54 -12.97
C ASN A 49 -19.39 -14.35 -14.21
N GLY A 50 -18.57 -15.39 -14.04
CA GLY A 50 -17.97 -16.16 -15.13
C GLY A 50 -16.62 -15.60 -15.60
N GLY A 51 -15.83 -16.48 -16.24
CA GLY A 51 -14.45 -16.21 -16.65
C GLY A 51 -13.41 -16.39 -15.54
N GLN A 52 -12.14 -16.15 -15.87
CA GLN A 52 -11.01 -16.36 -14.97
C GLN A 52 -10.37 -15.03 -14.52
N ARG A 53 -9.82 -15.03 -13.31
CA ARG A 53 -8.98 -13.94 -12.78
C ARG A 53 -7.60 -14.53 -12.47
N THR A 54 -6.60 -14.08 -13.19
CA THR A 54 -5.20 -14.33 -12.88
C THR A 54 -4.82 -13.58 -11.60
N ILE A 55 -4.29 -14.31 -10.62
CA ILE A 55 -3.78 -13.81 -9.35
C ILE A 55 -2.26 -13.95 -9.36
N ASN A 56 -1.56 -12.85 -9.05
CA ASN A 56 -0.12 -12.85 -8.81
C ASN A 56 0.10 -12.69 -7.31
N ALA A 57 0.30 -13.80 -6.61
CA ALA A 57 0.55 -13.79 -5.17
C ALA A 57 2.05 -13.63 -4.89
N PRO A 58 2.49 -12.65 -4.08
CA PRO A 58 3.90 -12.50 -3.75
C PRO A 58 4.39 -13.71 -2.94
N VAL A 59 5.62 -14.16 -3.22
CA VAL A 59 6.28 -15.17 -2.38
C VAL A 59 6.47 -14.65 -0.96
N GLU A 60 6.57 -15.55 0.03
CA GLU A 60 6.53 -15.15 1.45
C GLU A 60 7.57 -14.10 1.83
N LYS A 61 8.80 -14.17 1.29
CA LYS A 61 9.84 -13.16 1.53
C LYS A 61 9.39 -11.75 1.11
N LEU A 62 8.78 -11.63 -0.08
CA LEU A 62 8.28 -10.37 -0.59
C LEU A 62 7.01 -9.93 0.15
N LYS A 63 6.11 -10.88 0.44
CA LYS A 63 4.86 -10.63 1.15
C LYS A 63 5.09 -10.06 2.54
N VAL A 64 6.03 -10.61 3.32
CA VAL A 64 6.36 -10.09 4.65
C VAL A 64 6.95 -8.68 4.54
N LEU A 65 7.85 -8.43 3.59
CA LEU A 65 8.40 -7.09 3.34
C LEU A 65 7.29 -6.07 3.01
N GLN A 66 6.39 -6.42 2.09
CA GLN A 66 5.25 -5.59 1.70
C GLN A 66 4.28 -5.34 2.87
N ARG A 67 4.05 -6.34 3.73
CA ARG A 67 3.20 -6.19 4.92
C ARG A 67 3.78 -5.19 5.90
N ARG A 68 5.07 -5.30 6.22
CA ARG A 68 5.74 -4.35 7.12
C ARG A 68 5.76 -2.94 6.54
N LEU A 69 5.93 -2.80 5.22
CA LEU A 69 5.82 -1.51 4.56
C LEU A 69 4.40 -0.95 4.66
N ALA A 70 3.37 -1.78 4.43
CA ALA A 70 1.98 -1.35 4.57
C ALA A 70 1.66 -0.91 6.00
N ASP A 71 2.19 -1.61 7.01
CA ASP A 71 2.03 -1.23 8.41
C ASP A 71 2.70 0.10 8.73
N LEU A 72 3.95 0.29 8.31
CA LEU A 72 4.68 1.55 8.47
C LEU A 72 3.94 2.72 7.82
N LEU A 73 3.41 2.53 6.60
CA LEU A 73 2.66 3.56 5.89
C LEU A 73 1.32 3.88 6.58
N GLN A 74 0.66 2.90 7.19
CA GLN A 74 -0.53 3.14 7.99
C GLN A 74 -0.22 3.88 9.29
N ASP A 75 0.88 3.57 9.97
CA ASP A 75 1.35 4.35 11.14
C ASP A 75 1.59 5.82 10.75
N CYS A 76 2.26 6.04 9.62
CA CYS A 76 2.49 7.39 9.08
C CYS A 76 1.19 8.12 8.74
N LEU A 77 0.20 7.42 8.18
CA LEU A 77 -1.10 7.99 7.83
C LEU A 77 -1.89 8.38 9.10
N ASP A 78 -1.86 7.54 10.12
CA ASP A 78 -2.49 7.81 11.41
C ASP A 78 -1.85 9.05 12.08
N GLU A 79 -0.52 9.17 12.06
CA GLU A 79 0.20 10.37 12.53
C GLU A 79 -0.24 11.63 11.78
N ILE A 80 -0.33 11.59 10.44
CA ILE A 80 -0.77 12.72 9.61
C ILE A 80 -2.20 13.14 9.95
N ASN A 81 -3.11 12.16 10.08
CA ASN A 81 -4.51 12.41 10.36
C ASN A 81 -4.70 13.02 11.75
N ASN A 82 -4.00 12.48 12.76
CA ASN A 82 -4.03 12.99 14.13
C ASN A 82 -3.52 14.43 14.20
N ALA A 83 -2.37 14.72 13.56
CA ALA A 83 -1.80 16.07 13.53
C ALA A 83 -2.71 17.11 12.87
N LYS A 84 -3.56 16.69 11.92
CA LYS A 84 -4.51 17.56 11.22
C LYS A 84 -5.91 17.58 11.86
N GLY A 85 -6.14 16.83 12.92
CA GLY A 85 -7.48 16.63 13.49
C GLY A 85 -8.48 15.99 12.51
N LEU A 86 -7.99 15.27 11.49
CA LEU A 86 -8.83 14.68 10.45
C LEU A 86 -9.32 13.30 10.88
N LYS A 87 -10.65 13.12 10.92
CA LYS A 87 -11.27 11.79 10.93
C LYS A 87 -11.47 11.34 9.49
N ASP A 88 -10.44 10.72 8.91
CA ASP A 88 -10.51 10.19 7.54
C ASP A 88 -11.51 9.03 7.45
N ARG A 89 -12.74 9.36 7.07
CA ARG A 89 -13.92 8.48 6.99
C ARG A 89 -14.46 8.30 5.57
N THR A 90 -13.76 8.79 4.55
CA THR A 90 -14.23 8.68 3.16
C THR A 90 -13.76 7.36 2.55
N ALA A 91 -12.49 7.00 2.75
CA ALA A 91 -11.96 5.70 2.36
C ALA A 91 -12.11 4.69 3.50
N HIS A 92 -12.73 3.54 3.20
CA HIS A 92 -12.89 2.42 4.13
C HIS A 92 -12.10 1.17 3.72
N GLY A 93 -11.81 1.01 2.42
CA GLY A 93 -11.00 -0.09 1.91
C GLY A 93 -9.55 0.00 2.38
N PHE A 94 -8.94 -1.15 2.68
CA PHE A 94 -7.53 -1.30 3.04
C PHE A 94 -7.02 -0.47 4.24
N LYS A 95 -7.94 0.01 5.09
CA LYS A 95 -7.62 0.81 6.28
C LYS A 95 -7.92 0.07 7.57
N ARG A 96 -7.04 0.22 8.57
CA ARG A 96 -7.24 -0.28 9.93
C ARG A 96 -8.55 0.24 10.52
N LYS A 97 -9.21 -0.61 11.31
CA LYS A 97 -10.43 -0.30 12.07
C LYS A 97 -11.64 0.11 11.22
N LEU A 98 -11.56 0.04 9.90
CA LEU A 98 -12.67 0.24 8.96
C LEU A 98 -13.01 -1.07 8.26
N SER A 99 -14.26 -1.20 7.83
CA SER A 99 -14.77 -2.42 7.20
C SER A 99 -15.88 -2.10 6.21
N ILE A 100 -16.29 -3.12 5.45
CA ILE A 100 -17.47 -3.04 4.58
C ILE A 100 -18.72 -2.61 5.36
N ILE A 101 -18.82 -2.98 6.63
CA ILE A 101 -19.95 -2.64 7.51
C ILE A 101 -19.89 -1.15 7.87
N THR A 102 -18.71 -0.63 8.25
CA THR A 102 -18.59 0.79 8.58
C THR A 102 -18.83 1.68 7.37
N ASN A 103 -18.49 1.21 6.16
CA ASN A 103 -18.79 1.88 4.90
C ASN A 103 -20.31 1.93 4.66
N ALA A 104 -20.97 0.76 4.68
CA ALA A 104 -22.42 0.65 4.44
C ALA A 104 -23.24 1.52 5.41
N ARG A 105 -22.81 1.65 6.67
CA ARG A 105 -23.47 2.53 7.66
C ARG A 105 -23.56 3.99 7.22
N GLN A 106 -22.57 4.53 6.51
CA GLN A 106 -22.59 5.92 6.02
C GLN A 106 -23.68 6.15 4.95
N HIS A 107 -24.06 5.09 4.24
CA HIS A 107 -25.03 5.11 3.14
C HIS A 107 -26.45 4.68 3.54
N ARG A 108 -26.67 4.32 4.81
CA ARG A 108 -28.02 3.98 5.30
C ARG A 108 -28.95 5.18 5.23
N HIS A 109 -30.24 4.91 4.98
CA HIS A 109 -31.32 5.91 4.92
C HIS A 109 -31.08 7.03 3.89
N ARG A 110 -30.26 6.77 2.87
CA ARG A 110 -30.08 7.67 1.74
C ARG A 110 -31.08 7.31 0.65
N ARG A 111 -31.86 8.29 0.21
CA ARG A 111 -32.84 8.14 -0.89
C ARG A 111 -32.18 7.73 -2.19
N TRP A 112 -30.96 8.21 -2.43
CA TRP A 112 -30.18 7.96 -3.63
C TRP A 112 -28.75 7.56 -3.26
N VAL A 113 -28.22 6.53 -3.89
CA VAL A 113 -26.83 6.09 -3.75
C VAL A 113 -26.23 5.97 -5.13
N PHE A 114 -25.19 6.76 -5.40
CA PHE A 114 -24.44 6.70 -6.64
C PHE A 114 -23.34 5.65 -6.53
N ASN A 115 -23.37 4.66 -7.43
CA ASN A 115 -22.39 3.58 -7.47
C ASN A 115 -21.49 3.76 -8.71
N VAL A 116 -20.18 3.75 -8.49
CA VAL A 116 -19.16 3.86 -9.52
C VAL A 116 -18.04 2.88 -9.20
N ASP A 117 -17.51 2.24 -10.24
CA ASP A 117 -16.36 1.35 -10.15
C ASP A 117 -15.30 1.74 -11.19
N LEU A 118 -14.04 1.43 -10.90
CA LEU A 118 -12.92 1.73 -11.77
C LEU A 118 -12.48 0.47 -12.49
N GLU A 119 -12.54 0.49 -13.82
CA GLU A 119 -12.04 -0.60 -14.63
C GLU A 119 -10.52 -0.77 -14.43
N ASN A 120 -10.09 -2.01 -14.20
CA ASN A 120 -8.67 -2.38 -14.09
C ASN A 120 -7.86 -1.48 -13.12
N PHE A 121 -8.44 -1.16 -11.96
CA PHE A 121 -7.84 -0.25 -10.98
C PHE A 121 -6.36 -0.55 -10.67
N PHE A 122 -6.02 -1.78 -10.25
CA PHE A 122 -4.63 -2.11 -9.89
C PHE A 122 -3.67 -2.08 -11.09
N PRO A 123 -3.96 -2.73 -12.23
CA PRO A 123 -3.11 -2.61 -13.42
C PRO A 123 -2.93 -1.18 -13.93
N SER A 124 -3.90 -0.30 -13.71
CA SER A 124 -3.82 1.11 -14.14
C SER A 124 -2.83 1.98 -13.33
N ILE A 125 -2.38 1.50 -12.16
CA ILE A 125 -1.44 2.22 -11.31
C ILE A 125 -0.01 1.82 -11.66
N ASN A 126 0.68 2.65 -12.44
CA ASN A 126 2.08 2.42 -12.79
C ASN A 126 3.08 2.92 -11.73
N PHE A 127 4.33 2.44 -11.83
CA PHE A 127 5.42 2.81 -10.93
C PHE A 127 5.67 4.33 -10.88
N GLY A 128 5.62 5.03 -12.03
CA GLY A 128 5.82 6.47 -12.10
C GLY A 128 4.81 7.25 -11.26
N ARG A 129 3.53 6.82 -11.25
CA ARG A 129 2.47 7.41 -10.44
C ARG A 129 2.73 7.24 -8.94
N ILE A 130 3.19 6.06 -8.53
CA ILE A 130 3.55 5.78 -7.12
C ILE A 130 4.75 6.62 -6.71
N ARG A 131 5.82 6.61 -7.51
CA ARG A 131 7.04 7.40 -7.25
C ARG A 131 6.73 8.90 -7.17
N GLY A 132 5.97 9.43 -8.11
CA GLY A 132 5.56 10.83 -8.13
C GLY A 132 4.71 11.22 -6.91
N PHE A 133 3.84 10.33 -6.44
CA PHE A 133 3.08 10.54 -5.22
C PHE A 133 3.99 10.70 -4.00
N PHE A 134 4.95 9.79 -3.80
CA PHE A 134 5.88 9.86 -2.67
C PHE A 134 6.82 11.07 -2.75
N ILE A 135 7.31 11.44 -3.94
CA ILE A 135 8.13 12.66 -4.12
C ILE A 135 7.34 13.91 -3.77
N LYS A 136 6.08 14.01 -4.23
CA LYS A 136 5.26 15.19 -3.94
C LYS A 136 4.88 15.32 -2.45
N ARG A 137 4.64 14.19 -1.78
CA ARG A 137 4.00 14.14 -0.46
C ARG A 137 4.96 13.83 0.70
N MET A 138 6.09 13.17 0.44
CA MET A 138 6.94 12.59 1.49
C MET A 138 8.44 12.83 1.31
N LEU A 139 8.99 12.77 0.10
CA LEU A 139 10.44 12.89 -0.13
C LEU A 139 10.80 14.32 -0.55
N LYS A 140 11.81 14.93 0.08
CA LYS A 140 12.46 16.11 -0.51
C LYS A 140 13.04 15.68 -1.87
N LYS A 141 12.93 16.54 -2.91
CA LYS A 141 13.52 16.30 -4.24
C LYS A 141 15.02 15.99 -4.07
N SER A 142 15.40 14.72 -3.93
CA SER A 142 16.74 14.13 -4.07
C SER A 142 16.73 12.69 -3.56
N VAL A 143 16.08 11.79 -4.29
CA VAL A 143 16.47 10.37 -4.37
C VAL A 143 16.20 9.94 -5.82
N VAL A 144 17.21 10.08 -6.65
CA VAL A 144 17.41 9.35 -7.91
C VAL A 144 18.75 8.66 -7.75
#